data_AF-L0M7P3-F1
#
_entry.id   AF-L0M7P3-F1
#
_cell.length_a   1.000
_cell.length_b   1.000
_cell.length_c   1.000
_cell.angle_alpha   90.00
_cell.angle_beta   90.00
_cell.angle_gamma   90.00
#
_symmetry.space_group_name_H-M   'P 1'
#
loop_
_entity.id
_entity.type
_entity.pdbx_description
1 polymer ?
#
loop_
_entity_poly.entity_id
_entity_poly.type
_entity_poly.pdbx_seq_one_letter_code
_entity_poly.pdbx_strand_id
1 'polypeptide(L)'
;MTLFLIVAALLLVGALALLYFPWSSRDDVNHDALNRAFYHSRLREIEQEAPQDRDAMVVELQRTLLSDIPETASPTVRPQSRWLLLPGALALVVISLGVFLKTTDIGEVLTLRLAQNELPGLIQRALNPAERPLRTDEVEQLGLGLRSHVQTSPDDLDAWRLLGRVGMVLNNGDMAIGAYARASQLAPDSPAIALDYAGALLCTGDESANRQGEMKLHELLKKYPDSLRAAAMNSTQPPLNLVNNSGIRCDVMVHRFIDILARGGKP
;
A
#
# COMPACT_ATOMS: atom_id res chain seq x y z
N MET A 1 2.31 6.85 -2.64
CA MET A 1 1.69 5.99 -3.68
C MET A 1 1.31 6.77 -4.94
N THR A 2 0.65 7.93 -4.84
CA THR A 2 0.34 8.80 -6.00
C THR A 2 1.58 9.29 -6.75
N LEU A 3 2.65 9.66 -6.03
CA LEU A 3 3.90 10.13 -6.63
C LEU A 3 4.57 9.06 -7.53
N PHE A 4 4.57 7.80 -7.10
CA PHE A 4 5.12 6.69 -7.89
C PHE A 4 4.33 6.47 -9.19
N LEU A 5 3.00 6.53 -9.11
CA LEU A 5 2.13 6.40 -10.29
C LEU A 5 2.30 7.56 -11.28
N ILE A 6 2.49 8.79 -10.77
CA ILE A 6 2.76 9.96 -11.61
C ILE A 6 4.11 9.81 -12.32
N VAL A 7 5.15 9.35 -11.63
CA VAL A 7 6.48 9.12 -12.22
C VAL A 7 6.43 8.00 -13.26
N ALA A 8 5.75 6.89 -12.97
CA ALA A 8 5.59 5.80 -13.93
C ALA A 8 4.80 6.22 -15.18
N ALA A 9 3.72 6.99 -15.00
CA ALA A 9 2.94 7.55 -16.11
C ALA A 9 3.77 8.54 -16.95
N LEU A 10 4.56 9.40 -16.31
CA LEU A 10 5.45 10.35 -17.00
C LEU A 10 6.55 9.63 -17.80
N LEU A 11 7.14 8.56 -17.26
CA LEU A 11 8.13 7.76 -17.96
C LEU A 11 7.52 7.04 -19.18
N LEU A 12 6.29 6.52 -19.05
CA LEU A 12 5.60 5.85 -20.14
C LEU A 12 5.20 6.84 -21.26
N VAL A 13 4.70 8.02 -20.88
CA VAL A 13 4.43 9.11 -21.84
C VAL A 13 5.72 9.60 -22.49
N GLY A 14 6.82 9.72 -21.74
CA GLY A 14 8.13 10.08 -22.26
C GLY A 14 8.67 9.06 -23.26
N ALA A 15 8.53 7.76 -22.97
CA ALA A 15 8.92 6.68 -23.88
C ALA A 15 8.09 6.68 -25.18
N LEU A 16 6.76 6.85 -25.06
CA LEU A 16 5.87 7.00 -26.22
C LEU A 16 6.22 8.26 -27.03
N ALA A 17 6.44 9.38 -26.36
CA ALA A 17 6.82 10.63 -27.00
C ALA A 17 8.13 10.47 -27.77
N LEU A 18 9.14 9.80 -27.20
CA LEU A 18 10.44 9.58 -27.86
C LEU A 18 10.34 8.61 -29.06
N LEU A 19 9.48 7.59 -28.95
CA LEU A 19 9.21 6.62 -30.01
C LEU A 19 8.41 7.23 -31.18
N TYR A 20 7.46 8.12 -30.88
CA TYR A 20 6.69 8.87 -31.89
C TYR A 20 7.32 10.21 -32.27
N PHE A 21 8.40 10.64 -31.60
CA PHE A 21 9.08 11.88 -31.95
C PHE A 21 9.61 11.73 -33.39
N PRO A 22 9.38 12.72 -34.27
CA PRO A 22 10.01 12.73 -35.57
C PRO A 22 11.48 13.04 -35.35
N TRP A 23 12.26 12.01 -35.00
CA TRP A 23 13.69 12.03 -35.23
C TRP A 23 13.84 12.29 -36.71
N SER A 24 14.12 13.55 -37.04
CA SER A 24 14.37 14.00 -38.39
C SER A 24 15.45 13.07 -38.94
N SER A 25 15.06 12.17 -39.83
CA SER A 25 15.99 11.56 -40.76
C SER A 25 16.60 12.74 -41.48
N ARG A 26 17.78 13.16 -41.02
CA ARG A 26 18.55 14.21 -41.67
C ARG A 26 18.82 13.68 -43.07
N ASP A 27 18.14 14.34 -44.01
CA ASP A 27 18.35 14.37 -45.44
C ASP A 27 18.97 13.11 -46.01
N ASP A 28 18.10 12.30 -46.63
CA ASP A 28 18.50 11.52 -47.79
C ASP A 28 19.21 12.50 -48.73
N VAL A 29 20.55 12.46 -48.75
CA VAL A 29 21.36 13.38 -49.55
C VAL A 29 20.85 13.20 -50.96
N ASN A 30 20.17 14.22 -51.50
CA ASN A 30 19.41 14.08 -52.73
C ASN A 30 20.41 13.83 -53.86
N HIS A 31 20.71 12.54 -54.12
CA HIS A 31 21.76 12.10 -55.03
C HIS A 31 21.52 12.66 -56.43
N ASP A 32 20.26 12.87 -56.81
CA ASP A 32 19.88 13.51 -58.07
C ASP A 32 20.25 15.00 -58.12
N ALA A 33 20.22 15.70 -56.99
CA ALA A 33 20.67 17.10 -56.92
C ALA A 33 22.19 17.18 -56.99
N LEU A 34 22.90 16.24 -56.35
CA LEU A 34 24.36 16.17 -56.37
C LEU A 34 24.90 15.76 -57.76
N ASN A 35 24.28 14.77 -58.40
CA ASN A 35 24.65 14.29 -59.73
C ASN A 35 24.43 15.37 -60.79
N ARG A 36 23.34 16.14 -60.70
CA ARG A 36 23.10 17.31 -61.56
C ARG A 36 24.15 18.39 -61.37
N ALA A 37 24.51 18.69 -60.12
CA ALA A 37 25.56 19.67 -59.82
C ALA A 37 26.92 19.24 -60.41
N PHE A 38 27.25 17.95 -60.32
CA PHE A 38 28.48 17.39 -60.89
C PHE A 38 28.51 17.49 -62.42
N TYR A 39 27.42 17.13 -63.11
CA TYR A 39 27.31 17.23 -64.57
C TYR A 39 27.56 18.65 -65.08
N HIS A 40 26.87 19.64 -64.50
CA HIS A 40 27.03 21.05 -64.89
C HIS A 40 28.40 21.63 -64.52
N SER A 41 29.08 21.05 -63.52
CA SER A 41 30.46 21.44 -63.19
C SER A 41 31.42 20.97 -64.29
N ARG A 42 31.31 19.72 -64.75
CA ARG A 42 32.18 19.15 -65.80
C ARG A 42 31.96 19.79 -67.17
N LEU A 43 30.73 20.15 -67.52
CA LEU A 43 30.46 20.85 -68.78
C LEU A 43 31.19 22.19 -68.86
N ARG A 44 31.21 22.95 -67.75
CA ARG A 44 31.89 24.25 -67.65
C ARG A 44 33.42 24.15 -67.73
N GLU A 45 33.97 23.00 -67.36
CA GLU A 45 35.41 22.71 -67.47
C GLU A 45 35.78 22.42 -68.93
N ILE A 46 34.97 21.61 -69.62
CA ILE A 46 35.17 21.29 -71.05
C ILE A 46 35.01 22.54 -71.94
N GLU A 47 34.11 23.45 -71.57
CA GLU A 47 33.97 24.75 -72.24
C GLU A 47 35.23 25.62 -72.21
N GLN A 48 36.21 25.32 -71.36
CA GLN A 48 37.49 26.05 -71.27
C GLN A 48 38.61 25.40 -72.11
N GLU A 49 38.40 24.18 -72.63
CA GLU A 49 39.40 23.44 -73.43
C GLU A 49 39.37 23.85 -74.91
N ALA A 50 40.33 23.37 -75.70
CA ALA A 50 40.44 23.71 -77.11
C ALA A 50 39.18 23.27 -77.89
N PRO A 51 38.63 24.12 -78.79
CA PRO A 51 37.34 23.86 -79.44
C PRO A 51 37.31 22.63 -80.35
N GLN A 52 38.48 22.08 -80.72
CA GLN A 52 38.60 20.92 -81.60
C GLN A 52 38.15 19.61 -80.90
N ASP A 53 38.29 19.53 -79.57
CA ASP A 53 38.08 18.28 -78.82
C ASP A 53 36.82 18.30 -77.92
N ARG A 54 36.15 19.45 -77.78
CA ARG A 54 35.00 19.62 -76.87
C ARG A 54 33.86 18.67 -77.16
N ASP A 55 33.48 18.54 -78.43
CA ASP A 55 32.35 17.71 -78.82
C ASP A 55 32.62 16.23 -78.52
N ALA A 56 33.88 15.79 -78.69
CA ALA A 56 34.28 14.44 -78.35
C ALA A 56 34.22 14.18 -76.84
N MET A 57 34.67 15.14 -76.03
CA MET A 57 34.67 15.05 -74.57
C MET A 57 33.27 15.07 -73.96
N VAL A 58 32.34 15.84 -74.55
CA VAL A 58 30.92 15.83 -74.14
C VAL A 58 30.29 14.47 -74.45
N VAL A 59 30.57 13.87 -75.60
CA VAL A 59 30.05 12.55 -75.96
C VAL A 59 30.60 11.47 -75.03
N GLU A 60 31.88 11.54 -74.66
CA GLU A 60 32.48 10.63 -73.69
C GLU A 60 31.88 10.78 -72.28
N LEU A 61 31.63 12.02 -71.83
CA LEU A 61 30.95 12.30 -70.56
C LEU A 61 29.54 11.70 -70.54
N GLN A 62 28.77 11.89 -71.62
CA GLN A 62 27.44 11.31 -71.75
C GLN A 62 27.47 9.79 -71.73
N ARG A 63 28.44 9.18 -72.43
CA ARG A 63 28.58 7.71 -72.48
C ARG A 63 28.97 7.12 -71.14
N THR A 64 29.89 7.77 -70.42
CA THR A 64 30.29 7.38 -69.06
C THR A 64 29.11 7.49 -68.11
N LEU A 65 28.34 8.59 -68.16
CA LEU A 65 27.17 8.78 -67.31
C LEU A 65 26.05 7.79 -67.62
N LEU A 66 25.82 7.45 -68.89
CA LEU A 66 24.85 6.43 -69.28
C LEU A 66 25.24 5.04 -68.78
N SER A 67 26.54 4.75 -68.75
CA SER A 67 27.09 3.48 -68.25
C SER A 67 27.08 3.40 -66.71
N ASP A 68 27.05 4.53 -66.02
CA ASP A 68 27.10 4.64 -64.57
C ASP A 68 25.71 4.88 -63.95
N ILE A 69 24.63 4.69 -64.71
CA ILE A 69 23.26 4.63 -64.17
C ILE A 69 23.08 3.24 -63.54
N PRO A 70 23.01 3.12 -62.20
CA PRO A 70 22.68 1.84 -61.60
C PRO A 70 21.28 1.41 -62.06
N GLU A 71 21.15 0.23 -62.69
CA GLU A 71 19.85 -0.34 -63.11
C GLU A 71 18.87 -0.56 -61.93
N THR A 72 19.37 -0.50 -60.70
CA THR A 72 18.53 -0.43 -59.51
C THR A 72 18.13 1.02 -59.26
N ALA A 73 16.95 1.41 -59.76
CA ALA A 73 16.23 2.55 -59.23
C ALA A 73 16.34 2.54 -57.70
N SER A 74 16.79 3.65 -57.10
CA SER A 74 16.95 3.83 -55.67
C SER A 74 15.78 3.16 -54.96
N PRO A 75 16.01 2.18 -54.06
CA PRO A 75 14.91 1.57 -53.34
C PRO A 75 14.19 2.70 -52.64
N THR A 76 12.96 2.97 -53.07
CA THR A 76 12.08 3.86 -52.33
C THR A 76 12.02 3.29 -50.92
N VAL A 77 12.71 3.93 -49.98
CA VAL A 77 12.67 3.55 -48.58
C VAL A 77 11.22 3.81 -48.17
N ARG A 78 10.39 2.77 -48.26
CA ARG A 78 9.01 2.84 -47.80
C ARG A 78 9.10 3.28 -46.34
N PRO A 79 8.49 4.42 -45.95
CA PRO A 79 8.49 4.80 -44.56
C PRO A 79 7.82 3.67 -43.79
N GLN A 80 8.60 2.96 -42.98
CA GLN A 80 8.08 1.84 -42.21
C GLN A 80 6.99 2.39 -41.30
N SER A 81 5.75 2.00 -41.59
CA SER A 81 4.58 2.61 -40.95
C SER A 81 4.66 2.40 -39.45
N ARG A 82 4.72 3.50 -38.71
CA ARG A 82 4.73 3.53 -37.23
C ARG A 82 3.52 2.81 -36.62
N TRP A 83 2.52 2.45 -37.42
CA TRP A 83 1.41 1.57 -37.05
C TRP A 83 1.85 0.18 -36.60
N LEU A 84 3.02 -0.31 -37.03
CA LEU A 84 3.56 -1.59 -36.56
C LEU A 84 3.98 -1.55 -35.07
N LEU A 85 4.17 -0.37 -34.49
CA LEU A 85 4.57 -0.18 -33.08
C LEU A 85 3.37 -0.11 -32.12
N LEU A 86 2.16 0.14 -32.64
CA LEU A 86 0.91 0.16 -31.86
C LEU A 86 0.64 -1.14 -31.08
N PRO A 87 0.77 -2.35 -31.67
CA PRO A 87 0.55 -3.58 -30.91
C PRO A 87 1.56 -3.77 -29.77
N GLY A 88 2.81 -3.32 -29.95
CA GLY A 88 3.84 -3.35 -28.90
C GLY A 88 3.51 -2.40 -27.75
N ALA A 89 3.10 -1.17 -28.06
CA ALA A 89 2.66 -0.21 -27.05
C ALA A 89 1.42 -0.69 -26.28
N LEU A 90 0.45 -1.28 -26.98
CA LEU A 90 -0.74 -1.85 -26.36
C LEU A 90 -0.39 -3.02 -25.43
N ALA A 91 0.49 -3.93 -25.87
CA ALA A 91 0.96 -5.04 -25.06
C ALA A 91 1.67 -4.54 -23.79
N LEU A 92 2.50 -3.50 -23.91
CA LEU A 92 3.21 -2.92 -22.78
C LEU A 92 2.24 -2.31 -21.75
N VAL A 93 1.22 -1.59 -22.21
CA VAL A 93 0.15 -1.07 -21.33
C VAL A 93 -0.62 -2.20 -20.64
N VAL A 94 -0.99 -3.26 -21.38
CA VAL A 94 -1.73 -4.40 -20.84
C VAL A 94 -0.90 -5.17 -19.80
N ILE A 95 0.38 -5.42 -20.08
CA ILE A 95 1.29 -6.09 -19.15
C ILE A 95 1.50 -5.23 -17.90
N SER A 96 1.71 -3.93 -18.07
CA SER A 96 1.90 -3.01 -16.95
C SER A 96 0.65 -2.94 -16.07
N LEU A 97 -0.54 -2.88 -16.68
CA LEU A 97 -1.81 -2.93 -15.96
C LEU A 97 -2.04 -4.27 -15.26
N GLY A 98 -1.70 -5.39 -15.91
CA GLY A 98 -1.82 -6.73 -15.33
C GLY A 98 -0.89 -6.93 -14.12
N VAL A 99 0.36 -6.47 -14.22
CA VAL A 99 1.30 -6.49 -13.08
C VAL A 99 0.78 -5.60 -11.96
N PHE A 100 0.29 -4.40 -12.26
CA PHE A 100 -0.28 -3.48 -11.26
C PHE A 100 -1.47 -4.11 -10.53
N LEU A 101 -2.41 -4.72 -11.24
CA LEU A 101 -3.56 -5.40 -10.64
C LEU A 101 -3.16 -6.62 -9.81
N LYS A 102 -2.07 -7.32 -10.16
CA LYS A 102 -1.57 -8.48 -9.41
C LYS A 102 -0.74 -8.10 -8.18
N THR A 103 0.02 -7.00 -8.24
CA THR A 103 0.87 -6.55 -7.11
C THR A 103 0.15 -5.62 -6.15
N THR A 104 -0.92 -4.96 -6.60
CA THR A 104 -1.75 -4.17 -5.71
C THR A 104 -2.76 -5.10 -5.04
N ASP A 105 -2.58 -5.36 -3.75
CA ASP A 105 -3.57 -6.05 -2.92
C ASP A 105 -4.78 -5.13 -2.67
N ILE A 106 -5.56 -4.88 -3.73
CA ILE A 106 -6.75 -4.02 -3.68
C ILE A 106 -7.79 -4.62 -2.72
N GLY A 107 -7.78 -5.94 -2.55
CA GLY A 107 -8.68 -6.66 -1.64
C GLY A 107 -8.45 -6.27 -0.17
N GLU A 108 -7.20 -6.28 0.27
CA GLU A 108 -6.85 -6.04 1.68
C GLU A 108 -7.03 -4.55 2.10
N VAL A 109 -6.80 -3.61 1.19
CA VAL A 109 -7.06 -2.17 1.45
C VAL A 109 -8.56 -1.85 1.43
N LEU A 110 -9.35 -2.56 0.63
CA LEU A 110 -10.80 -2.36 0.58
C LEU A 110 -11.49 -2.96 1.82
N THR A 111 -11.07 -4.13 2.30
CA THR A 111 -11.57 -4.69 3.56
C THR A 111 -11.18 -3.81 4.75
N LEU A 112 -9.97 -3.23 4.74
CA LEU A 112 -9.56 -2.26 5.76
C LEU A 112 -10.39 -0.96 5.70
N ARG A 113 -10.71 -0.45 4.51
CA ARG A 113 -11.60 0.73 4.34
C ARG A 113 -13.05 0.45 4.74
N LEU A 114 -13.57 -0.74 4.42
CA LEU A 114 -14.90 -1.18 4.83
C LEU A 114 -14.95 -1.38 6.35
N ALA A 115 -13.91 -1.98 6.94
CA ALA A 115 -13.78 -2.09 8.39
C ALA A 115 -13.70 -0.72 9.07
N GLN A 116 -12.98 0.27 8.51
CA GLN A 116 -12.91 1.63 9.06
C GLN A 116 -14.23 2.40 8.98
N ASN A 117 -15.02 2.24 7.92
CA ASN A 117 -16.32 2.91 7.78
C ASN A 117 -17.41 2.32 8.69
N GLU A 118 -17.40 1.00 8.90
CA GLU A 118 -18.36 0.30 9.75
C GLU A 118 -17.94 0.25 11.22
N LEU A 119 -16.66 0.53 11.53
CA LEU A 119 -16.11 0.54 12.89
C LEU A 119 -16.91 1.40 13.89
N PRO A 120 -17.26 2.67 13.61
CA PRO A 120 -18.04 3.47 14.56
C PRO A 120 -19.42 2.86 14.84
N GLY A 121 -20.06 2.25 13.83
CA GLY A 121 -21.33 1.54 13.99
C GLY A 121 -21.19 0.27 14.85
N LEU A 122 -20.11 -0.49 14.66
CA LEU A 122 -19.79 -1.67 15.49
C LEU A 122 -19.47 -1.28 16.93
N ILE A 123 -18.71 -0.20 17.15
CA ILE A 123 -18.41 0.33 18.50
C ILE A 123 -19.71 0.73 19.19
N GLN A 124 -20.58 1.48 18.50
CA GLN A 124 -21.86 1.91 19.06
C GLN A 124 -22.73 0.72 19.47
N ARG A 125 -22.90 -0.26 18.57
CA ARG A 125 -23.64 -1.49 18.86
C ARG A 125 -23.04 -2.27 20.02
N ALA A 126 -21.71 -2.30 20.12
CA ALA A 126 -21.00 -3.04 21.16
C ALA A 126 -21.13 -2.39 22.53
N LEU A 127 -21.26 -1.06 22.60
CA LEU A 127 -21.42 -0.32 23.86
C LEU A 127 -22.88 -0.13 24.28
N ASN A 128 -23.83 -0.26 23.34
CA ASN A 128 -25.25 -0.02 23.58
C ASN A 128 -26.04 -1.34 23.72
N PRO A 129 -26.52 -1.70 24.93
CA PRO A 129 -27.28 -2.93 25.15
C PRO A 129 -28.69 -2.90 24.53
N ALA A 130 -29.19 -1.73 24.12
CA ALA A 130 -30.49 -1.61 23.45
C ALA A 130 -30.43 -2.00 21.95
N GLU A 131 -29.24 -2.12 21.39
CA GLU A 131 -29.04 -2.48 19.98
C GLU A 131 -28.91 -3.99 19.77
N ARG A 132 -28.88 -4.41 18.51
CA ARG A 132 -28.71 -5.83 18.18
C ARG A 132 -27.31 -6.31 18.64
N PRO A 133 -27.24 -7.37 19.48
CA PRO A 133 -25.98 -7.91 19.94
C PRO A 133 -25.06 -8.29 18.78
N LEU A 134 -23.75 -8.09 18.95
CA LEU A 134 -22.75 -8.49 17.98
C LEU A 134 -22.59 -10.00 17.97
N ARG A 135 -22.53 -10.55 16.77
CA ARG A 135 -22.09 -11.94 16.53
C ARG A 135 -20.56 -12.04 16.62
N THR A 136 -20.04 -13.24 16.78
CA THR A 136 -18.59 -13.50 16.90
C THR A 136 -17.78 -12.92 15.73
N ASP A 137 -18.27 -13.06 14.49
CA ASP A 137 -17.63 -12.50 13.30
C ASP A 137 -17.56 -10.97 13.32
N GLU A 138 -18.60 -10.31 13.85
CA GLU A 138 -18.62 -8.85 14.02
C GLU A 138 -17.65 -8.39 15.12
N VAL A 139 -17.42 -9.20 16.16
CA VAL A 139 -16.44 -8.92 17.22
C VAL A 139 -15.01 -9.06 16.71
N GLU A 140 -14.72 -10.08 15.90
CA GLU A 140 -13.43 -10.24 15.25
C GLU A 140 -13.13 -9.05 14.33
N GLN A 141 -14.12 -8.64 13.54
CA GLN A 141 -14.01 -7.44 12.69
C GLN A 141 -13.79 -6.17 13.51
N LEU A 142 -14.50 -6.00 14.63
CA LEU A 142 -14.30 -4.90 15.57
C LEU A 142 -12.86 -4.90 16.12
N GLY A 143 -12.32 -6.07 16.49
CA GLY A 143 -10.94 -6.21 16.97
C GLY A 143 -9.91 -5.82 15.91
N LEU A 144 -10.10 -6.24 14.66
CA LEU A 144 -9.23 -5.85 13.54
C LEU A 144 -9.29 -4.34 13.28
N GLY A 145 -10.48 -3.75 13.24
CA GLY A 145 -10.66 -2.31 13.07
C GLY A 145 -10.00 -1.50 14.19
N LEU A 146 -10.19 -1.92 15.45
CA LEU A 146 -9.55 -1.29 16.60
C LEU A 146 -8.02 -1.38 16.55
N ARG A 147 -7.45 -2.52 16.16
CA ARG A 147 -6.00 -2.66 15.98
C ARG A 147 -5.43 -1.67 14.96
N SER A 148 -6.15 -1.42 13.87
CA SER A 148 -5.75 -0.40 12.91
C SER A 148 -5.90 1.01 13.47
N HIS A 149 -7.00 1.29 14.17
CA HIS A 149 -7.26 2.61 14.78
C HIS A 149 -6.23 2.99 15.83
N VAL A 150 -5.84 2.07 16.72
CA VAL A 150 -4.84 2.36 17.76
C VAL A 150 -3.42 2.51 17.20
N GLN A 151 -3.15 2.03 15.99
CA GLN A 151 -1.89 2.30 15.30
C GLN A 151 -1.84 3.71 14.72
N THR A 152 -2.96 4.23 14.22
CA THR A 152 -3.05 5.60 13.70
C THR A 152 -3.25 6.63 14.81
N SER A 153 -3.91 6.23 15.90
CA SER A 153 -4.24 7.04 17.07
C SER A 153 -3.70 6.39 18.35
N PRO A 154 -2.36 6.40 18.57
CA PRO A 154 -1.72 5.67 19.67
C PRO A 154 -2.02 6.22 21.07
N ASP A 155 -2.59 7.42 21.16
CA ASP A 155 -2.93 8.11 22.41
C ASP A 155 -4.41 7.96 22.80
N ASP A 156 -5.21 7.24 22.00
CA ASP A 156 -6.62 6.98 22.29
C ASP A 156 -6.79 5.91 23.36
N LEU A 157 -6.90 6.35 24.61
CA LEU A 157 -7.03 5.49 25.78
C LEU A 157 -8.26 4.56 25.70
N ASP A 158 -9.40 5.08 25.25
CA ASP A 158 -10.64 4.33 25.22
C ASP A 158 -10.62 3.24 24.16
N ALA A 159 -10.00 3.51 23.01
CA ALA A 159 -9.76 2.49 21.99
C ALA A 159 -8.85 1.36 22.48
N TRP A 160 -7.77 1.67 23.21
CA TRP A 160 -6.90 0.64 23.82
C TRP A 160 -7.65 -0.21 24.85
N ARG A 161 -8.48 0.40 25.70
CA ARG A 161 -9.30 -0.34 26.67
C ARG A 161 -10.32 -1.23 25.98
N LEU A 162 -11.01 -0.71 24.97
CA LEU A 162 -12.00 -1.47 24.21
C LEU A 162 -11.35 -2.65 23.47
N LEU A 163 -10.16 -2.44 22.87
CA LEU A 163 -9.39 -3.51 22.24
C LEU A 163 -9.00 -4.60 23.24
N GLY A 164 -8.60 -4.22 24.46
CA GLY A 164 -8.33 -5.14 25.55
C GLY A 164 -9.54 -6.03 25.88
N ARG A 165 -10.73 -5.43 26.01
CA ARG A 165 -11.98 -6.18 26.23
C ARG A 165 -12.32 -7.11 25.08
N VAL A 166 -12.18 -6.64 23.84
CA VAL A 166 -12.42 -7.48 22.66
C VAL A 166 -11.46 -8.67 22.65
N GLY A 167 -10.18 -8.47 22.98
CA GLY A 167 -9.21 -9.55 23.17
C GLY A 167 -9.66 -10.57 24.21
N MET A 168 -10.19 -10.13 25.35
CA MET A 168 -10.72 -11.01 26.41
C MET A 168 -11.92 -11.85 25.94
N VAL A 169 -12.83 -11.23 25.17
CA VAL A 169 -14.01 -11.90 24.60
C VAL A 169 -13.59 -12.94 23.56
N LEU A 170 -12.63 -12.60 22.71
CA LEU A 170 -12.10 -13.48 21.67
C LEU A 170 -11.13 -14.54 22.22
N ASN A 171 -10.94 -14.61 23.55
CA ASN A 171 -9.96 -15.49 24.20
C ASN A 171 -8.53 -15.31 23.64
N ASN A 172 -8.19 -14.09 23.22
CA ASN A 172 -6.88 -13.71 22.71
C ASN A 172 -6.10 -12.96 23.79
N GLY A 173 -5.38 -13.72 24.61
CA GLY A 173 -4.63 -13.21 25.75
C GLY A 173 -3.55 -12.19 25.36
N ASP A 174 -2.82 -12.44 24.27
CA ASP A 174 -1.77 -11.53 23.79
C ASP A 174 -2.34 -10.17 23.39
N MET A 175 -3.48 -10.15 22.68
CA MET A 175 -4.18 -8.93 22.32
C MET A 175 -4.66 -8.18 23.56
N ALA A 176 -5.24 -8.89 24.53
CA ALA A 176 -5.75 -8.30 25.76
C ALA A 176 -4.62 -7.68 26.61
N ILE A 177 -3.57 -8.46 26.91
CA ILE A 177 -2.39 -8.01 27.66
C ILE A 177 -1.75 -6.81 26.97
N GLY A 178 -1.49 -6.90 25.66
CA GLY A 178 -0.82 -5.83 24.92
C GLY A 178 -1.61 -4.52 24.93
N ALA A 179 -2.93 -4.60 24.74
CA ALA A 179 -3.79 -3.43 24.73
C ALA A 179 -3.91 -2.78 26.12
N TYR A 180 -4.09 -3.58 27.17
CA TYR A 180 -4.15 -3.05 28.54
C TYR A 180 -2.80 -2.56 29.06
N ALA A 181 -1.69 -3.17 28.64
CA ALA A 181 -0.35 -2.66 28.94
C ALA A 181 -0.19 -1.25 28.36
N ARG A 182 -0.63 -1.02 27.12
CA ARG A 182 -0.59 0.32 26.51
C ARG A 182 -1.55 1.29 27.19
N ALA A 183 -2.77 0.88 27.52
CA ALA A 183 -3.71 1.70 28.28
C ALA A 183 -3.15 2.10 29.66
N SER A 184 -2.46 1.19 30.35
CA SER A 184 -1.82 1.46 31.64
C SER A 184 -0.64 2.42 31.54
N GLN A 185 0.04 2.49 30.38
CA GLN A 185 1.09 3.50 30.14
C GLN A 185 0.50 4.90 29.88
N LEU A 186 -0.64 4.97 29.20
CA LEU A 186 -1.34 6.23 28.92
C LEU A 186 -2.02 6.82 30.16
N ALA A 187 -2.49 5.96 31.08
CA ALA A 187 -3.15 6.37 32.33
C ALA A 187 -2.57 5.62 33.54
N PRO A 188 -1.32 5.93 33.96
CA PRO A 188 -0.62 5.21 35.03
C PRO A 188 -1.27 5.38 36.42
N ASP A 189 -2.01 6.47 36.62
CA ASP A 189 -2.65 6.79 37.89
C ASP A 189 -4.08 6.23 38.02
N SER A 190 -4.59 5.53 37.01
CA SER A 190 -5.94 4.96 37.02
C SER A 190 -5.95 3.56 37.65
N PRO A 191 -6.49 3.40 38.87
CA PRO A 191 -6.58 2.08 39.51
C PRO A 191 -7.47 1.12 38.73
N ALA A 192 -8.48 1.63 38.03
CA ALA A 192 -9.37 0.83 37.19
C ALA A 192 -8.64 0.19 36.01
N ILE A 193 -7.81 0.97 35.29
CA ILE A 193 -7.05 0.44 34.14
C ILE A 193 -5.95 -0.51 34.60
N ALA A 194 -5.32 -0.19 35.73
CA ALA A 194 -4.32 -1.07 36.31
C ALA A 194 -4.92 -2.42 36.75
N LEU A 195 -6.17 -2.40 37.24
CA LEU A 195 -6.96 -3.59 37.54
C LEU A 195 -7.35 -4.36 36.27
N ASP A 196 -7.84 -3.68 35.24
CA ASP A 196 -8.15 -4.29 33.94
C ASP A 196 -6.93 -5.04 33.37
N TYR A 197 -5.74 -4.42 33.47
CA TYR A 197 -4.48 -5.04 33.03
C TYR A 197 -4.08 -6.26 33.89
N ALA A 198 -4.17 -6.14 35.22
CA ALA A 198 -3.89 -7.27 36.12
C ALA A 198 -4.86 -8.43 35.88
N GLY A 199 -6.14 -8.13 35.64
CA GLY A 199 -7.15 -9.10 35.25
C GLY A 199 -6.75 -9.82 33.97
N ALA A 200 -6.42 -9.10 32.90
CA ALA A 200 -6.00 -9.71 31.64
C ALA A 200 -4.81 -10.68 31.81
N LEU A 201 -3.80 -10.30 32.59
CA LEU A 201 -2.64 -11.16 32.90
C LEU A 201 -3.07 -12.50 33.53
N LEU A 202 -3.98 -12.48 34.49
CA LEU A 202 -4.51 -13.65 35.19
C LEU A 202 -5.36 -14.58 34.31
N CYS A 203 -5.82 -14.08 33.17
CA CYS A 203 -6.77 -14.76 32.29
C CYS A 203 -6.12 -15.55 31.16
N THR A 204 -4.86 -15.25 30.86
CA THR A 204 -4.20 -15.77 29.66
C THR A 204 -3.79 -17.23 29.75
N GLY A 205 -3.88 -17.84 30.94
CA GLY A 205 -3.52 -19.25 31.17
C GLY A 205 -2.01 -19.51 31.18
N ASP A 206 -1.17 -18.49 30.91
CA ASP A 206 0.28 -18.56 31.09
C ASP A 206 0.62 -18.38 32.58
N GLU A 207 1.36 -19.33 33.14
CA GLU A 207 1.78 -19.30 34.54
C GLU A 207 2.66 -18.08 34.85
N SER A 208 3.47 -17.63 33.88
CA SER A 208 4.30 -16.44 34.05
C SER A 208 3.45 -15.17 34.09
N ALA A 209 2.52 -15.00 33.14
CA ALA A 209 1.56 -13.90 33.14
C ALA A 209 0.70 -13.90 34.42
N ASN A 210 0.24 -15.06 34.87
CA ASN A 210 -0.55 -15.18 36.09
C ASN A 210 0.22 -14.67 37.32
N ARG A 211 1.48 -15.10 37.51
CA ARG A 211 2.32 -14.60 38.60
C ARG A 211 2.52 -13.08 38.54
N GLN A 212 2.70 -12.53 37.34
CA GLN A 212 2.80 -11.08 37.14
C GLN A 212 1.50 -10.36 37.51
N GLY A 213 0.35 -10.92 37.10
CA GLY A 213 -0.97 -10.43 37.46
C GLY A 213 -1.19 -10.41 38.97
N GLU A 214 -0.83 -11.48 39.68
CA GLU A 214 -0.94 -11.58 41.13
C GLU A 214 -0.07 -10.55 41.85
N MET A 215 1.20 -10.40 41.43
CA MET A 215 2.11 -9.40 42.00
C MET A 215 1.58 -7.98 41.80
N LYS A 216 1.10 -7.67 40.60
CA LYS A 216 0.55 -6.36 40.25
C LYS A 216 -0.73 -6.07 41.04
N LEU A 217 -1.57 -7.08 41.25
CA LEU A 217 -2.78 -6.94 42.05
C LEU A 217 -2.47 -6.71 43.55
N HIS A 218 -1.42 -7.37 44.08
CA HIS A 218 -0.91 -7.10 45.42
C HIS A 218 -0.41 -5.66 45.58
N GLU A 219 0.35 -5.15 44.60
CA GLU A 219 0.83 -3.77 44.59
C GLU A 219 -0.35 -2.77 44.60
N LEU A 220 -1.35 -3.03 43.75
CA LEU A 220 -2.55 -2.19 43.65
C LEU A 220 -3.36 -2.18 44.95
N LEU A 221 -3.51 -3.31 45.62
CA LEU A 221 -4.20 -3.39 46.91
C LEU A 221 -3.48 -2.60 48.00
N LYS A 222 -2.14 -2.61 48.00
CA LYS A 222 -1.34 -1.85 48.96
C LYS A 222 -1.42 -0.34 48.69
N LYS A 223 -1.43 0.07 47.42
CA LYS A 223 -1.42 1.48 47.01
C LYS A 223 -2.82 2.12 47.06
N TYR A 224 -3.85 1.35 46.75
CA TYR A 224 -5.21 1.83 46.45
C TYR A 224 -6.31 0.93 47.05
N PRO A 225 -6.31 0.63 48.38
CA PRO A 225 -7.19 -0.41 48.94
C PRO A 225 -8.69 -0.14 48.73
N ASP A 226 -9.17 1.07 49.00
CA ASP A 226 -10.60 1.40 48.87
C ASP A 226 -11.00 1.72 47.42
N SER A 227 -10.14 2.42 46.68
CA SER A 227 -10.37 2.75 45.28
C SER A 227 -10.28 1.52 44.37
N LEU A 228 -9.52 0.48 44.72
CA LEU A 228 -9.49 -0.77 43.98
C LEU A 228 -10.75 -1.61 44.22
N ARG A 229 -11.27 -1.65 45.46
CA ARG A 229 -12.58 -2.26 45.73
C ARG A 229 -13.69 -1.54 44.97
N ALA A 230 -13.67 -0.21 45.01
CA ALA A 230 -14.58 0.60 44.22
C ALA A 230 -14.39 0.32 42.72
N ALA A 231 -13.16 0.25 42.20
CA ALA A 231 -12.90 -0.05 40.78
C ALA A 231 -13.33 -1.47 40.37
N ALA A 232 -13.20 -2.46 41.26
CA ALA A 232 -13.68 -3.81 41.00
C ALA A 232 -15.21 -3.86 40.96
N MET A 233 -15.89 -3.22 41.91
CA MET A 233 -17.36 -3.12 41.93
C MET A 233 -17.91 -2.21 40.82
N ASN A 234 -17.12 -1.20 40.46
CA ASN A 234 -17.44 -0.15 39.50
C ASN A 234 -16.60 -0.30 38.24
N SER A 235 -16.27 -1.54 37.82
CA SER A 235 -15.79 -1.79 36.45
C SER A 235 -16.96 -1.57 35.48
N THR A 236 -17.50 -0.35 35.49
CA THR A 236 -18.73 0.13 34.86
C THR A 236 -18.57 0.37 33.37
N GLN A 237 -17.66 -0.35 32.72
CA GLN A 237 -17.74 -0.41 31.28
C GLN A 237 -18.95 -1.29 30.95
N PRO A 238 -19.91 -0.80 30.15
CA PRO A 238 -21.08 -1.60 29.80
C PRO A 238 -20.58 -2.93 29.22
N PRO A 239 -21.17 -4.07 29.64
CA PRO A 239 -20.81 -5.34 29.04
C PRO A 239 -20.94 -5.19 27.53
N LEU A 240 -19.96 -5.71 26.79
CA LEU A 240 -20.05 -5.71 25.34
C LEU A 240 -21.37 -6.40 24.97
N ASN A 241 -22.17 -5.74 24.12
CA ASN A 241 -23.45 -6.28 23.69
C ASN A 241 -23.20 -7.41 22.68
N LEU A 242 -23.11 -8.65 23.17
CA LEU A 242 -22.67 -9.82 22.39
C LEU A 242 -23.72 -10.94 22.41
N VAL A 243 -23.84 -11.67 21.30
CA VAL A 243 -24.76 -12.82 21.17
C VAL A 243 -24.35 -13.98 22.08
N ASN A 244 -23.05 -14.18 22.31
CA ASN A 244 -22.53 -15.24 23.16
C ASN A 244 -21.43 -14.69 24.07
N ASN A 245 -21.72 -14.57 25.37
CA ASN A 245 -20.76 -14.11 26.37
C ASN A 245 -20.04 -15.31 27.01
N SER A 246 -19.31 -16.07 26.18
CA SER A 246 -18.45 -17.17 26.62
C SER A 246 -16.99 -16.72 26.82
N GLY A 247 -16.76 -15.40 26.95
CA GLY A 247 -15.44 -14.85 27.26
C GLY A 247 -14.89 -15.46 28.54
N ILE A 248 -13.57 -15.42 28.68
CA ILE A 248 -12.85 -15.97 29.84
C ILE A 248 -13.54 -15.44 31.11
N ARG A 249 -14.14 -16.34 31.92
CA ARG A 249 -14.86 -16.00 33.17
C ARG A 249 -13.86 -15.54 34.24
N CYS A 250 -13.29 -14.38 33.99
CA CYS A 250 -12.21 -13.78 34.76
C CYS A 250 -12.70 -12.76 35.77
N ASP A 251 -13.87 -12.18 35.53
CA ASP A 251 -14.61 -11.37 36.49
C ASP A 251 -14.72 -12.09 37.84
N VAL A 252 -15.12 -13.37 37.82
CA VAL A 252 -15.26 -14.18 39.04
C VAL A 252 -13.92 -14.44 39.73
N MET A 253 -12.85 -14.65 38.95
CA MET A 253 -11.53 -14.98 39.49
C MET A 253 -10.87 -13.75 40.13
N VAL A 254 -10.94 -12.59 39.47
CA VAL A 254 -10.42 -11.31 39.97
C VAL A 254 -11.20 -10.86 41.20
N HIS A 255 -12.55 -10.92 41.18
CA HIS A 255 -13.36 -10.60 42.36
C HIS A 255 -13.05 -11.51 43.54
N ARG A 256 -12.97 -12.83 43.32
CA ARG A 256 -12.63 -13.78 44.38
C ARG A 256 -11.24 -13.51 44.97
N PHE A 257 -10.26 -13.17 44.13
CA PHE A 257 -8.91 -12.87 44.57
C PHE A 257 -8.84 -11.57 45.40
N ILE A 258 -9.53 -10.52 44.95
CA ILE A 258 -9.66 -9.26 45.71
C ILE A 258 -10.33 -9.51 47.07
N ASP A 259 -11.37 -10.33 47.11
CA ASP A 259 -12.10 -10.71 48.31
C ASP A 259 -11.28 -11.54 49.31
N ILE A 260 -10.40 -12.41 48.81
CA ILE A 260 -9.47 -13.21 49.63
C ILE A 260 -8.41 -12.30 50.23
N LEU A 261 -7.78 -11.45 49.41
CA LEU A 261 -6.74 -10.53 49.89
C LEU A 261 -7.29 -9.44 50.81
N ALA A 262 -8.50 -8.95 50.57
CA ALA A 262 -9.19 -8.00 51.43
C ALA A 262 -9.49 -8.56 52.83
N ARG A 263 -9.61 -9.89 52.96
CA ARG A 263 -9.83 -10.60 54.23
C ARG A 263 -8.53 -11.05 54.92
N GLY A 264 -7.36 -10.68 54.38
CA GLY A 264 -6.06 -11.10 54.91
C GLY A 264 -5.74 -12.59 54.68
N GLY A 265 -6.49 -13.27 53.81
CA GLY A 265 -6.19 -14.64 53.41
C GLY A 265 -5.05 -14.66 52.40
N LYS A 266 -4.08 -15.57 52.57
CA LYS A 266 -3.22 -15.96 51.44
C LYS A 266 -4.08 -16.69 50.40
N PRO A 267 -3.84 -16.46 49.09
CA PRO A 267 -4.52 -17.19 48.03
C PRO A 267 -4.28 -18.70 48.11
#